data_AF-A0A7Y4SN69-F1
#
_entry.id   AF-A0A7Y4SN69-F1
#
_cell.length_a   1.000
_cell.length_b   1.000
_cell.length_c   1.000
_cell.angle_alpha   90.00
_cell.angle_beta   90.00
_cell.angle_gamma   90.00
#
_symmetry.space_group_name_H-M   'P 1'
#
loop_
_entity.id
_entity.type
_entity.pdbx_description
1 polymer ?
#
loop_
_entity_poly.entity_id
_entity_poly.type
_entity_poly.pdbx_seq_one_letter_code
_entity_poly.pdbx_strand_id
1 'polypeptide(L)'
;MIKRVLEVCAGDVRLVRRTVIVCILLAAFLCLPSTGAAGQDPFRQEVVVTAAATPVELGTVTRTLTVITREQIDRLPVHSIADVLRLSSSVDVRSRGERGLQTDFAVRGANFGQMLVLVDGIRLNDAQSGHHNGDIPVSLDAVERIEIL
;
A
#
# COMPACT_ATOMS: atom_id res chain seq x y z
N MET A 1 1.69 2.12 49.84
CA MET A 1 2.55 2.84 50.82
C MET A 1 3.57 1.84 51.37
N ILE A 2 4.66 1.60 50.63
CA ILE A 2 5.66 0.57 51.00
C ILE A 2 6.94 1.30 51.39
N LYS A 3 7.20 1.34 52.70
CA LYS A 3 8.50 1.71 53.28
C LYS A 3 9.47 0.56 53.03
N ARG A 4 10.65 0.84 52.46
CA ARG A 4 11.88 0.08 52.76
C ARG A 4 13.02 1.08 52.94
N VAL A 5 13.37 1.24 54.21
CA VAL A 5 14.54 1.97 54.71
C VAL A 5 15.79 1.24 54.25
N LEU A 6 16.71 1.94 53.57
CA LEU A 6 18.05 1.45 53.27
C LEU A 6 19.00 2.05 54.31
N GLU A 7 19.26 1.27 55.35
CA GLU A 7 20.21 1.61 56.42
C GLU A 7 21.62 1.31 55.94
N VAL A 8 22.45 2.36 55.78
CA VAL A 8 23.87 2.22 55.41
C VAL A 8 24.69 2.35 56.70
N CYS A 9 25.05 1.20 57.28
CA CYS A 9 26.01 1.12 58.40
C CYS A 9 27.42 1.55 57.96
N ALA A 10 28.10 2.23 58.87
CA ALA A 10 29.46 2.75 58.71
C ALA A 10 30.51 1.63 58.49
N GLY A 11 31.39 1.82 57.51
CA GLY A 11 32.56 0.97 57.30
C GLY A 11 33.29 1.32 56.00
N ASP A 12 34.44 1.99 56.12
CA ASP A 12 35.40 2.32 55.06
C ASP A 12 34.90 3.14 53.84
N VAL A 13 35.11 4.47 53.91
CA VAL A 13 34.87 5.46 52.83
C VAL A 13 35.58 5.09 51.52
N ARG A 14 36.67 4.32 51.58
CA ARG A 14 37.43 3.85 50.40
C ARG A 14 36.70 2.76 49.62
N LEU A 15 35.87 1.94 50.29
CA LEU A 15 35.14 0.85 49.66
C LEU A 15 33.87 1.36 48.97
N VAL A 16 33.13 2.28 49.61
CA VAL A 16 31.95 2.96 49.04
C VAL A 16 32.31 3.71 47.76
N ARG A 17 33.42 4.43 47.75
CA ARG A 17 33.89 5.19 46.58
C ARG A 17 34.24 4.28 45.40
N ARG A 18 34.79 3.09 45.64
CA ARG A 18 35.09 2.10 44.58
C ARG A 18 33.81 1.50 43.98
N THR A 19 32.83 1.15 44.82
CA THR A 19 31.55 0.60 44.36
C THR A 19 30.74 1.62 43.56
N VAL A 20 30.71 2.89 43.97
CA VAL A 20 30.01 3.96 43.24
C VAL A 20 30.64 4.22 41.87
N ILE A 21 31.98 4.23 41.78
CA ILE A 21 32.68 4.43 40.49
C ILE A 21 32.40 3.26 39.53
N VAL A 22 32.37 2.02 40.03
CA VAL A 22 32.06 0.83 39.21
C VAL A 22 30.62 0.88 38.70
N CYS A 23 29.65 1.29 39.52
CA CYS A 23 28.26 1.43 39.09
C CYS A 23 28.06 2.54 38.04
N ILE A 24 28.78 3.67 38.15
CA ILE A 24 28.72 4.77 37.17
C ILE A 24 29.34 4.32 35.83
N LEU A 25 30.45 3.58 35.87
CA LEU A 25 31.09 3.03 34.67
C LEU A 25 30.23 1.94 34.00
N LEU A 26 29.53 1.12 34.77
CA LEU A 26 28.62 0.09 34.26
C LEU A 26 27.37 0.70 33.61
N ALA A 27 26.83 1.79 34.18
CA ALA A 27 25.69 2.51 33.61
C ALA A 27 26.04 3.24 32.30
N ALA A 28 27.27 3.74 32.16
CA ALA A 28 27.75 4.36 30.94
C ALA A 28 27.93 3.35 29.78
N PHE A 29 28.27 2.10 30.08
CA PHE A 29 28.43 1.05 29.08
C PHE A 29 27.10 0.55 28.50
N LEU A 30 25.98 0.69 29.23
CA LEU A 30 24.64 0.34 28.74
C LEU A 30 24.02 1.38 27.80
N CYS A 31 24.61 2.57 27.66
CA CYS A 31 24.06 3.67 26.86
C CYS A 31 24.74 3.80 25.48
N LEU A 32 25.01 2.67 24.81
CA LEU A 32 25.42 2.68 23.41
C LEU A 32 24.19 3.04 22.56
N PRO A 33 24.24 4.10 21.73
CA PRO A 33 23.16 4.39 20.81
C PRO A 33 23.14 3.28 19.76
N SER A 34 22.09 2.47 19.79
CA SER A 34 21.76 1.56 18.70
C SER A 34 21.54 2.39 17.44
N THR A 35 22.56 2.45 16.59
CA THR A 35 22.43 3.04 15.26
C THR A 35 21.66 2.02 14.42
N GLY A 36 20.33 2.09 14.48
CA GLY A 36 19.46 1.32 13.62
C GLY A 36 19.70 1.75 12.17
N ALA A 37 20.39 0.91 11.40
CA ALA A 37 20.43 1.06 9.95
C ALA A 37 18.98 0.98 9.44
N ALA A 38 18.48 2.08 8.87
CA ALA A 38 17.23 2.07 8.10
C ALA A 38 17.45 1.18 6.87
N GLY A 39 17.18 -0.12 7.02
CA GLY A 39 17.15 -1.05 5.90
C GLY A 39 16.13 -0.55 4.90
N GLN A 40 16.58 -0.29 3.67
CA GLN A 40 15.68 -0.11 2.54
C GLN A 40 14.99 -1.46 2.33
N ASP A 41 13.74 -1.55 2.77
CA ASP A 41 12.91 -2.73 2.65
C ASP A 41 12.62 -2.97 1.15
N PRO A 42 13.05 -4.10 0.56
CA PRO A 42 12.85 -4.38 -0.86
C PRO A 42 11.36 -4.52 -1.26
N PHE A 43 10.43 -4.52 -0.31
CA PHE A 43 8.99 -4.53 -0.57
C PHE A 43 8.35 -3.14 -0.66
N ARG A 44 9.14 -2.06 -0.57
CA ARG A 44 8.65 -0.68 -0.58
C ARG A 44 8.51 -0.16 -2.02
N GLN A 45 7.45 -0.57 -2.71
CA GLN A 45 7.09 -0.02 -4.02
C GLN A 45 6.23 1.25 -3.82
N GLU A 46 6.79 2.40 -4.16
CA GLU A 46 6.05 3.65 -4.33
C GLU A 46 5.39 3.63 -5.71
N VAL A 47 4.06 3.78 -5.77
CA VAL A 47 3.33 3.92 -7.03
C VAL A 47 2.49 5.18 -6.95
N VAL A 48 2.68 6.08 -7.91
CA VAL A 48 1.82 7.27 -8.06
C VAL A 48 0.49 6.80 -8.62
N VAL A 49 -0.56 6.80 -7.79
CA VAL A 49 -1.91 6.44 -8.21
C VAL A 49 -2.68 7.68 -8.66
N THR A 50 -3.45 7.54 -9.72
CA THR A 50 -4.20 8.65 -10.32
C THR A 50 -5.26 9.22 -9.35
N ALA A 51 -5.73 8.41 -8.41
CA ALA A 51 -6.72 8.81 -7.42
C ALA A 51 -6.16 9.60 -6.22
N ALA A 52 -4.83 9.60 -6.02
CA ALA A 52 -4.20 10.36 -4.94
C ALA A 52 -3.49 11.58 -5.52
N ALA A 53 -3.73 12.76 -4.94
CA ALA A 53 -3.09 14.00 -5.38
C ALA A 53 -1.55 14.01 -5.15
N THR A 54 -1.03 13.03 -4.41
CA THR A 54 0.38 12.85 -4.06
C THR A 54 0.73 11.37 -4.17
N PRO A 55 1.98 11.01 -4.56
CA PRO A 55 2.46 9.63 -4.52
C PRO A 55 2.23 9.01 -3.14
N VAL A 56 1.60 7.83 -3.07
CA VAL A 56 1.37 7.11 -1.81
C VAL A 56 2.02 5.73 -1.92
N GLU A 57 2.79 5.36 -0.90
CA GLU A 57 3.34 4.00 -0.78
C GLU A 57 2.22 2.97 -0.71
N LEU A 58 2.34 1.85 -1.45
CA LEU A 58 1.32 0.80 -1.50
C LEU A 58 0.92 0.29 -0.09
N GLY A 59 1.86 0.25 0.86
CA GLY A 59 1.63 -0.18 2.24
C GLY A 59 0.95 0.85 3.16
N THR A 60 0.86 2.12 2.73
CA THR A 60 0.27 3.22 3.52
C THR A 60 -1.16 3.55 3.07
N VAL A 61 -1.62 2.98 1.95
CA VAL A 61 -2.97 3.20 1.43
C VAL A 61 -4.01 2.52 2.34
N THR A 62 -4.94 3.29 2.92
CA THR A 62 -6.04 2.76 3.77
C THR A 62 -7.15 2.06 2.96
N ARG A 63 -6.97 1.91 1.65
CA ARG A 63 -7.89 1.25 0.71
C ARG A 63 -7.13 0.15 -0.02
N THR A 64 -7.82 -0.95 -0.32
CA THR A 64 -7.27 -2.06 -1.10
C THR A 64 -7.01 -1.60 -2.53
N LEU A 65 -5.73 -1.56 -2.90
CA LEU A 65 -5.26 -1.18 -4.23
C LEU A 65 -4.65 -2.39 -4.93
N THR A 66 -5.04 -2.61 -6.18
CA THR A 66 -4.39 -3.57 -7.08
C THR A 66 -3.87 -2.82 -8.29
N VAL A 67 -2.57 -2.95 -8.55
CA VAL A 67 -1.92 -2.35 -9.73
C VAL A 67 -1.50 -3.49 -10.65
N ILE A 68 -1.97 -3.44 -11.89
CA ILE A 68 -1.56 -4.34 -12.96
C ILE A 68 -0.59 -3.55 -13.87
N THR A 69 0.67 -3.95 -13.88
CA THR A 69 1.73 -3.23 -14.62
C THR A 69 1.80 -3.66 -16.08
N ARG A 70 2.44 -2.84 -16.93
CA ARG A 70 2.69 -3.17 -18.34
C ARG A 70 3.34 -4.54 -18.52
N GLU A 71 4.37 -4.83 -17.72
CA GLU A 71 5.10 -6.09 -17.80
C GLU A 71 4.24 -7.30 -17.42
N GLN A 72 3.22 -7.11 -16.59
CA GLN A 72 2.24 -8.15 -16.28
C GLN A 72 1.28 -8.35 -17.45
N ILE A 73 0.79 -7.27 -18.06
CA ILE A 73 -0.10 -7.33 -19.24
C ILE A 73 0.59 -8.05 -20.40
N ASP A 74 1.85 -7.71 -20.70
CA ASP A 74 2.61 -8.29 -21.82
C ASP A 74 2.88 -9.80 -21.66
N ARG A 75 2.84 -10.31 -20.43
CA ARG A 75 3.01 -11.75 -20.14
C ARG A 75 1.71 -12.55 -20.23
N LEU A 76 0.56 -11.88 -20.34
CA LEU A 76 -0.75 -12.51 -20.37
C LEU A 76 -1.24 -12.71 -21.80
N PRO A 77 -1.89 -13.84 -22.13
CA PRO A 77 -2.49 -14.07 -23.45
C PRO A 77 -3.85 -13.36 -23.55
N VAL A 78 -3.83 -12.02 -23.55
CA VAL A 78 -5.02 -11.16 -23.54
C VAL A 78 -5.04 -10.23 -24.75
N HIS A 79 -6.25 -9.86 -25.20
CA HIS A 79 -6.42 -8.99 -26.38
C HIS A 79 -7.21 -7.72 -26.09
N SER A 80 -7.84 -7.63 -24.91
CA SER A 80 -8.63 -6.47 -24.50
C SER A 80 -8.41 -6.13 -23.03
N ILE A 81 -8.74 -4.89 -22.66
CA ILE A 81 -8.74 -4.45 -21.26
C ILE A 81 -9.72 -5.28 -20.43
N ALA A 82 -10.87 -5.66 -21.01
CA ALA A 82 -11.84 -6.53 -20.37
C ALA A 82 -11.24 -7.90 -20.00
N ASP A 83 -10.39 -8.48 -20.86
CA ASP A 83 -9.72 -9.76 -20.58
C ASP A 83 -8.71 -9.64 -19.45
N VAL A 84 -7.95 -8.54 -19.38
CA VAL A 84 -7.05 -8.26 -18.25
C VAL A 84 -7.84 -8.16 -16.95
N LEU A 85 -8.94 -7.41 -16.97
CA LEU A 85 -9.78 -7.20 -15.78
C LEU A 85 -10.49 -8.48 -15.32
N ARG A 86 -10.85 -9.40 -16.24
CA ARG A 86 -11.40 -10.72 -15.90
C ARG A 86 -10.47 -11.56 -15.02
N LEU A 87 -9.16 -11.34 -15.10
CA LEU A 87 -8.17 -12.06 -14.30
C LEU A 87 -8.05 -11.52 -12.87
N SER A 88 -8.57 -10.31 -12.63
CA SER A 88 -8.58 -9.71 -11.30
C SER A 88 -9.71 -10.27 -10.46
N SER A 89 -9.40 -10.76 -9.26
CA SER A 89 -10.41 -11.24 -8.29
C SER A 89 -11.33 -10.16 -7.76
N SER A 90 -10.99 -8.88 -7.95
CA SER A 90 -11.78 -7.75 -7.48
C SER A 90 -12.87 -7.30 -8.46
N VAL A 91 -12.82 -7.76 -9.72
CA VAL A 91 -13.65 -7.25 -10.82
C VAL A 91 -14.50 -8.37 -11.43
N ASP A 92 -15.80 -8.14 -11.52
CA ASP A 92 -16.72 -8.92 -12.34
C ASP A 92 -16.92 -8.21 -13.70
N VAL A 93 -16.72 -8.95 -14.78
CA VAL A 93 -16.81 -8.44 -16.16
C VAL A 93 -17.97 -9.11 -16.86
N ARG A 94 -19.04 -8.35 -17.07
CA ARG A 94 -20.27 -8.83 -17.71
C ARG A 94 -20.33 -8.29 -19.12
N SER A 95 -20.44 -9.17 -20.10
CA SER A 95 -20.50 -8.77 -21.50
C SER A 95 -21.80 -9.22 -22.12
N ARG A 96 -22.42 -8.35 -22.93
CA ARG A 96 -23.72 -8.55 -23.59
C ARG A 96 -23.55 -8.38 -25.10
N GLY A 97 -24.29 -9.19 -25.85
CA GLY A 97 -24.23 -9.22 -27.30
C GLY A 97 -23.06 -10.04 -27.84
N GLU A 98 -23.08 -10.30 -29.15
CA GLU A 98 -21.97 -10.97 -29.82
C GLU A 98 -20.70 -10.10 -29.73
N ARG A 99 -19.54 -10.75 -29.52
CA ARG A 99 -18.23 -10.10 -29.38
C ARG A 99 -18.13 -9.02 -28.29
N GLY A 100 -19.07 -8.99 -27.36
CA GLY A 100 -19.03 -8.06 -26.24
C GLY A 100 -19.29 -6.60 -26.61
N LEU A 101 -20.18 -6.38 -27.59
CA LEU A 101 -20.73 -5.07 -28.00
C LEU A 101 -21.03 -4.14 -26.83
N GLN A 102 -21.51 -4.68 -25.71
CA GLN A 102 -21.65 -3.93 -24.47
C GLN A 102 -20.99 -4.69 -23.33
N THR A 103 -19.96 -4.11 -22.73
CA THR A 103 -19.29 -4.67 -21.56
C THR A 103 -19.49 -3.74 -20.37
N ASP A 104 -19.94 -4.32 -19.25
CA ASP A 104 -20.14 -3.64 -17.98
C ASP A 104 -19.19 -4.23 -16.94
N PHE A 105 -18.51 -3.37 -16.19
CA PHE A 105 -17.67 -3.78 -15.06
C PHE A 105 -18.38 -3.58 -13.73
N ALA A 106 -18.12 -4.47 -12.78
CA ALA A 106 -18.54 -4.38 -11.39
C ALA A 106 -17.33 -4.67 -10.50
N VAL A 107 -17.12 -3.90 -9.43
CA VAL A 107 -15.99 -4.07 -8.51
C VAL A 107 -16.54 -4.36 -7.13
N ARG A 108 -16.11 -5.46 -6.50
CA ARG A 108 -16.52 -5.84 -5.13
C ARG A 108 -18.05 -5.79 -4.89
N GLY A 109 -18.84 -6.20 -5.87
CA GLY A 109 -20.31 -6.19 -5.81
C GLY A 109 -20.98 -4.84 -6.10
N ALA A 110 -20.22 -3.78 -6.38
CA ALA A 110 -20.76 -2.52 -6.85
C ALA A 110 -21.28 -2.64 -8.29
N ASN A 111 -22.42 -2.02 -8.56
CA ASN A 111 -23.04 -1.93 -9.88
C ASN A 111 -22.26 -0.93 -10.79
N PHE A 112 -22.35 -1.07 -12.11
CA PHE A 112 -21.82 -0.13 -13.12
C PHE A 112 -22.08 1.36 -12.79
N GLY A 113 -23.26 1.72 -12.30
CA GLY A 113 -23.65 3.09 -11.96
C GLY A 113 -23.08 3.60 -10.63
N GLN A 114 -22.39 2.72 -9.88
CA GLN A 114 -21.70 3.04 -8.62
C GLN A 114 -20.19 3.03 -8.79
N MET A 115 -19.70 2.83 -10.02
CA MET A 115 -18.28 2.78 -10.36
C MET A 115 -17.83 4.06 -11.05
N LEU A 116 -16.58 4.45 -10.80
CA LEU A 116 -15.88 5.48 -11.54
C LEU A 116 -14.72 4.85 -12.32
N VAL A 117 -14.75 5.01 -13.62
CA VAL A 117 -13.69 4.66 -14.57
C VAL A 117 -13.04 5.94 -15.04
N LEU A 118 -11.71 5.98 -14.90
CA LEU A 118 -10.87 7.09 -15.31
C LEU A 118 -9.89 6.60 -16.38
N VAL A 119 -9.73 7.38 -17.42
CA VAL A 119 -8.66 7.24 -18.41
C VAL A 119 -7.81 8.50 -18.29
N ASP A 120 -6.53 8.35 -17.94
CA ASP A 120 -5.60 9.47 -17.70
C ASP A 120 -6.16 10.52 -16.71
N GLY A 121 -6.93 10.06 -15.72
CA GLY A 121 -7.58 10.91 -14.71
C GLY A 121 -8.87 11.60 -15.18
N ILE A 122 -9.26 11.43 -16.44
CA ILE A 122 -10.51 11.96 -17.00
C ILE A 122 -11.60 10.90 -16.84
N ARG A 123 -12.76 11.32 -16.32
CA ARG A 123 -13.93 10.44 -16.17
C ARG A 123 -14.44 9.99 -17.54
N LEU A 124 -14.58 8.67 -17.70
CA LEU A 124 -15.18 8.06 -18.89
C LEU A 124 -16.69 7.82 -18.74
N ASN A 125 -17.16 7.48 -17.54
CA ASN A 125 -18.59 7.20 -17.32
C ASN A 125 -19.47 8.38 -17.69
N ASP A 126 -20.62 8.08 -18.28
CA ASP A 126 -21.67 9.06 -18.52
C ASP A 126 -22.20 9.63 -17.20
N ALA A 127 -22.27 10.95 -17.09
CA ALA A 127 -22.63 11.63 -15.85
C ALA A 127 -24.13 11.48 -15.48
N GLN A 128 -25.01 11.23 -16.46
CA GLN A 128 -26.44 11.07 -16.20
C GLN A 128 -26.83 9.64 -15.84
N SER A 129 -26.20 8.65 -16.47
CA SER A 129 -26.60 7.23 -16.41
C SER A 129 -25.59 6.32 -15.73
N GLY A 130 -24.34 6.77 -15.53
CA GLY A 130 -23.24 5.97 -15.01
C GLY A 130 -22.79 4.82 -15.92
N HIS A 131 -23.38 4.69 -17.11
CA HIS A 131 -23.05 3.68 -18.12
C HIS A 131 -21.77 4.04 -18.91
N HIS A 132 -21.39 3.16 -19.84
CA HIS A 132 -20.16 3.22 -20.67
C HIS A 132 -18.86 2.95 -19.89
N ASN A 133 -18.94 2.17 -18.81
CA ASN A 133 -17.73 1.82 -18.07
C ASN A 133 -16.81 0.82 -18.81
N GLY A 134 -17.33 0.04 -19.76
CA GLY A 134 -16.53 -0.87 -20.61
C GLY A 134 -16.25 -0.40 -22.03
N ASP A 135 -16.73 0.78 -22.44
CA ASP A 135 -16.45 1.37 -23.75
C ASP A 135 -15.21 2.27 -23.68
N ILE A 136 -14.05 1.64 -23.44
CA ILE A 136 -12.79 2.36 -23.24
C ILE A 136 -12.17 2.64 -24.62
N PRO A 137 -11.99 3.91 -25.03
CA PRO A 137 -11.46 4.27 -26.35
C PRO A 137 -9.93 4.17 -26.41
N VAL A 138 -9.35 3.20 -25.72
CA VAL A 138 -7.90 3.00 -25.61
C VAL A 138 -7.59 1.54 -25.94
N SER A 139 -6.65 1.36 -26.87
CA SER A 139 -6.15 0.01 -27.19
C SER A 139 -5.27 -0.51 -26.06
N LEU A 140 -5.28 -1.82 -25.83
CA LEU A 140 -4.48 -2.44 -24.77
C LEU A 140 -2.98 -2.10 -24.88
N ASP A 141 -2.48 -1.92 -26.10
CA ASP A 141 -1.08 -1.55 -26.37
C ASP A 141 -0.68 -0.16 -25.85
N ALA A 142 -1.64 0.76 -25.72
CA ALA A 142 -1.40 2.10 -25.22
C ALA A 142 -1.50 2.20 -23.68
N VAL A 143 -1.88 1.11 -23.01
CA VAL A 143 -2.05 1.08 -21.54
C VAL A 143 -0.71 0.80 -20.87
N GLU A 144 -0.27 1.74 -20.04
CA GLU A 144 0.93 1.58 -19.21
C GLU A 144 0.64 0.79 -17.93
N ARG A 145 -0.49 1.07 -17.28
CA ARG A 145 -0.92 0.35 -16.08
C ARG A 145 -2.43 0.44 -15.87
N ILE A 146 -2.98 -0.50 -15.12
CA ILE A 146 -4.37 -0.50 -14.70
C ILE A 146 -4.41 -0.49 -13.17
N GLU A 147 -5.14 0.47 -12.61
CA GLU A 147 -5.33 0.63 -11.17
C GLU A 147 -6.76 0.25 -10.79
N ILE A 148 -6.91 -0.61 -9.78
CA ILE A 148 -8.21 -1.03 -9.24
C ILE A 148 -8.24 -0.68 -7.75
N LEU A 149 -9.23 0.14 -7.37
CA LEU A 149 -9.39 0.71 -6.02
C LEU A 149 -10.61 0.16 -5.29
#